data_AF-A0A5C6ZGC6-F1
#
_entry.id   AF-A0A5C6ZGC6-F1
#
_cell.length_a   1.000
_cell.length_b   1.000
_cell.length_c   1.000
_cell.angle_alpha   90.00
_cell.angle_beta   90.00
_cell.angle_gamma   90.00
#
_symmetry.space_group_name_H-M   'P 1'
#
loop_
_entity.id
_entity.type
_entity.pdbx_description
1 polymer ?
#
loop_
_entity_poly.entity_id
_entity_poly.type
_entity_poly.pdbx_seq_one_letter_code
_entity_poly.pdbx_strand_id
1 'polypeptide(L)'
;MPLYEDFESDLHSDIADIRNLSGKPIAGAINAAKFLEFFTESHENWMHLDIAGVSFGDSPYAKMKSASGYGIQLMVEFVKAKAE
;
A
#
# COMPACT_ATOMS: atom_id res chain seq x y z
N MET A 1 -1.78 -3.20 9.12
CA MET A 1 -2.04 -1.76 9.36
C MET A 1 -3.56 -1.58 9.31
N PRO A 2 -4.21 -1.10 10.38
CA PRO A 2 -5.68 -1.04 10.42
C PRO A 2 -6.25 0.11 9.58
N LEU A 3 -7.29 -0.17 8.78
CA LEU A 3 -8.01 0.80 7.94
C LEU A 3 -9.21 1.39 8.68
N TYR A 4 -8.96 2.18 9.73
CA TYR A 4 -10.03 2.81 10.49
C TYR A 4 -10.80 3.86 9.66
N GLU A 5 -12.09 4.04 9.99
CA GLU A 5 -12.99 5.02 9.35
C GLU A 5 -12.50 6.46 9.52
N ASP A 6 -11.83 6.78 10.63
CA ASP A 6 -11.30 8.12 10.91
C ASP A 6 -10.39 8.66 9.80
N PHE A 7 -9.69 7.79 9.06
CA PHE A 7 -8.82 8.15 7.95
C PHE A 7 -9.58 8.52 6.67
N GLU A 8 -10.87 8.23 6.57
CA GLU A 8 -11.69 8.62 5.42
C GLU A 8 -11.94 10.13 5.40
N SER A 9 -12.14 10.73 6.58
CA SER A 9 -12.29 12.19 6.73
C SER A 9 -11.06 12.96 6.22
N ASP A 10 -9.89 12.31 6.28
CA ASP A 10 -8.63 12.84 5.79
C ASP A 10 -8.56 12.85 4.26
N LEU A 11 -9.49 12.24 3.55
CA LEU A 11 -9.54 12.21 2.08
C LEU A 11 -10.75 12.96 1.51
N HIS A 12 -11.43 13.76 2.33
CA HIS A 12 -12.51 14.63 1.87
C HIS A 12 -12.01 15.70 0.89
N SER A 13 -12.81 15.97 -0.15
CA SER A 13 -12.60 17.04 -1.13
C SER A 13 -13.88 17.85 -1.30
N ASP A 14 -13.76 19.18 -1.35
CA ASP A 14 -14.92 20.09 -1.50
C ASP A 14 -15.50 20.08 -2.93
N ILE A 15 -14.78 19.51 -3.90
CA ILE A 15 -15.09 19.62 -5.33
C ILE A 15 -15.16 18.25 -6.03
N ALA A 16 -14.41 17.26 -5.53
CA ALA A 16 -14.31 15.92 -6.11
C ALA A 16 -14.80 14.86 -5.13
N ASP A 17 -15.01 13.62 -5.61
CA ASP A 17 -15.48 12.52 -4.77
C ASP A 17 -14.49 12.15 -3.66
N ILE A 18 -13.18 12.28 -3.95
CA ILE A 18 -12.09 11.98 -3.02
C ILE A 18 -10.83 12.76 -3.40
N ARG A 19 -10.00 13.17 -2.43
CA ARG A 19 -8.66 13.73 -2.69
C ARG A 19 -7.56 12.65 -2.58
N ASN A 20 -6.50 12.79 -3.34
CA ASN A 20 -5.38 11.83 -3.38
C ASN A 20 -4.32 12.02 -2.28
N LEU A 21 -4.44 13.06 -1.45
CA LEU A 21 -3.47 13.39 -0.42
C LEU A 21 -4.18 13.99 0.78
N SER A 22 -3.88 13.51 1.99
CA SER A 22 -4.52 14.01 3.21
C SER A 22 -4.04 15.38 3.68
N GLY A 23 -2.88 15.83 3.20
CA GLY A 23 -2.25 17.09 3.63
C GLY A 23 -1.69 17.07 5.06
N LYS A 24 -1.90 15.99 5.82
CA LYS A 24 -1.32 15.81 7.15
C LYS A 24 0.10 15.24 7.05
N PRO A 25 1.04 15.65 7.93
CA PRO A 25 2.41 15.14 7.93
C PRO A 25 2.55 13.75 8.59
N ILE A 26 1.44 13.06 8.86
CA ILE A 26 1.38 11.77 9.56
C ILE A 26 0.46 10.81 8.82
N ALA A 27 0.63 9.50 9.06
CA ALA A 27 -0.23 8.44 8.54
C ALA A 27 -0.35 8.38 7.00
N GLY A 28 0.68 8.81 6.26
CA GLY A 28 0.67 8.82 4.78
C GLY A 28 0.39 7.44 4.17
N ALA A 29 1.00 6.38 4.69
CA ALA A 29 0.77 5.01 4.22
C ALA A 29 -0.68 4.53 4.42
N ILE A 30 -1.29 4.86 5.57
CA ILE A 30 -2.69 4.50 5.85
C ILE A 30 -3.64 5.26 4.94
N ASN A 31 -3.42 6.58 4.80
CA ASN A 31 -4.23 7.43 3.94
C ASN A 31 -4.15 6.98 2.46
N ALA A 32 -2.95 6.58 1.99
CA ALA A 32 -2.81 6.01 0.66
C ALA A 32 -3.58 4.69 0.50
N ALA A 33 -3.53 3.80 1.50
CA ALA A 33 -4.30 2.56 1.48
C ALA A 33 -5.82 2.82 1.51
N LYS A 34 -6.29 3.79 2.31
CA LYS A 34 -7.70 4.20 2.37
C LYS A 34 -8.18 4.82 1.04
N PHE A 35 -7.31 5.56 0.35
CA PHE A 35 -7.59 6.05 -1.00
C PHE A 35 -7.78 4.89 -1.99
N LEU A 36 -6.96 3.85 -1.92
CA LEU A 36 -7.12 2.67 -2.80
C LEU A 36 -8.40 1.90 -2.49
N GLU A 37 -8.77 1.77 -1.21
CA GLU A 37 -9.99 1.08 -0.76
C GLU A 37 -11.25 1.64 -1.42
N PHE A 38 -11.32 2.96 -1.64
CA PHE A 38 -12.44 3.62 -2.32
C PHE A 38 -12.77 3.01 -3.70
N PHE A 39 -11.77 2.48 -4.41
CA PHE A 39 -11.92 1.91 -5.75
C PHE A 39 -12.15 0.38 -5.76
N THR A 40 -12.29 -0.24 -4.59
CA THR A 40 -12.37 -1.71 -4.47
C THR A 40 -13.78 -2.26 -4.54
N GLU A 41 -14.80 -1.39 -4.62
CA GLU A 41 -16.23 -1.79 -4.56
C GLU A 41 -16.53 -2.67 -3.33
N SER A 42 -15.85 -2.41 -2.21
CA SER A 42 -15.97 -3.19 -0.97
C SER A 42 -15.65 -4.68 -1.12
N HIS A 43 -14.75 -5.04 -2.04
CA HIS A 43 -14.36 -6.42 -2.28
C HIS A 43 -13.74 -7.09 -1.04
N GLU A 44 -14.40 -8.11 -0.50
CA GLU A 44 -14.04 -8.76 0.79
C GLU A 44 -12.62 -9.35 0.82
N ASN A 45 -12.08 -9.75 -0.34
CA ASN A 45 -10.75 -10.38 -0.46
C ASN A 45 -9.70 -9.43 -1.07
N TRP A 46 -9.82 -8.12 -0.83
CA TRP A 46 -8.81 -7.15 -1.26
C TRP A 46 -7.66 -7.04 -0.26
N MET A 47 -6.44 -6.89 -0.78
CA MET A 47 -5.23 -6.66 0.01
C MET A 47 -4.31 -5.68 -0.71
N HIS A 48 -3.76 -4.73 0.03
CA HIS A 48 -2.71 -3.83 -0.42
C HIS A 48 -1.41 -4.09 0.34
N LEU A 49 -0.29 -4.18 -0.39
CA LEU A 49 1.05 -4.37 0.16
C LEU A 49 1.93 -3.17 -0.20
N ASP A 50 2.23 -2.32 0.78
CA ASP A 50 3.18 -1.22 0.62
C ASP A 50 4.61 -1.73 0.88
N ILE A 51 5.43 -1.74 -0.17
CA ILE A 51 6.81 -2.24 -0.17
C ILE A 51 7.85 -1.13 -0.37
N ALA A 52 7.46 0.14 -0.30
CA ALA A 52 8.34 1.26 -0.65
C ALA A 52 9.68 1.23 0.10
N GLY A 53 9.66 0.87 1.39
CA GLY A 53 10.87 0.83 2.23
C GLY A 53 11.84 -0.31 1.93
N VAL A 54 11.36 -1.40 1.30
CA VAL A 54 12.14 -2.65 1.10
C VAL A 54 12.40 -2.98 -0.36
N SER A 55 11.76 -2.26 -1.29
CA SER A 55 11.89 -2.50 -2.74
C SER A 55 13.32 -2.30 -3.25
N PHE A 56 14.04 -1.35 -2.66
CA PHE A 56 15.41 -0.99 -3.02
C PHE A 56 16.28 -0.82 -1.78
N GLY A 57 17.45 -1.46 -1.79
CA GLY A 57 18.42 -1.42 -0.70
C GLY A 57 19.85 -1.35 -1.19
N ASP A 58 20.79 -1.33 -0.26
CA ASP A 58 22.22 -1.34 -0.58
C ASP A 58 22.66 -2.72 -1.10
N SER A 59 23.67 -2.72 -1.95
CA SER A 59 24.23 -3.94 -2.54
C SER A 59 25.75 -3.89 -2.52
N PRO A 60 26.45 -4.98 -2.17
CA PRO A 60 27.91 -5.01 -2.25
C PRO A 60 28.42 -4.98 -3.70
N TYR A 61 27.52 -5.18 -4.68
CA TYR A 61 27.85 -5.28 -6.10
C TYR A 61 27.56 -3.99 -6.89
N ALA A 62 26.92 -2.99 -6.29
CA ALA A 62 26.53 -1.76 -6.96
C ALA A 62 26.71 -0.52 -6.06
N LYS A 63 27.10 0.60 -6.66
CA LYS A 63 27.23 1.89 -5.95
C LYS A 63 25.90 2.60 -5.69
N MET A 64 24.85 2.23 -6.43
CA MET A 64 23.49 2.76 -6.25
C MET A 64 22.61 1.72 -5.58
N LYS A 65 21.50 2.18 -4.99
CA LYS A 65 20.46 1.27 -4.49
C LYS A 65 20.02 0.30 -5.57
N SER A 66 19.91 -0.96 -5.21
CA SER A 66 19.58 -2.07 -6.10
C SER A 66 18.24 -2.67 -5.71
N ALA A 67 17.51 -3.21 -6.69
CA ALA A 67 16.24 -3.88 -6.44
C ALA A 67 16.45 -5.14 -5.59
N SER A 68 15.63 -5.31 -4.56
CA SER A 68 15.72 -6.45 -3.64
C SER A 68 14.94 -7.69 -4.11
N GLY A 69 13.95 -7.51 -4.99
CA GLY A 69 12.99 -8.55 -5.35
C GLY A 69 11.99 -8.88 -4.22
N TYR A 70 11.88 -8.01 -3.21
CA TYR A 70 10.94 -8.19 -2.10
C TYR A 70 9.50 -8.39 -2.59
N GLY A 71 8.76 -9.29 -1.93
CA GLY A 71 7.38 -9.61 -2.25
C GLY A 71 7.18 -10.77 -3.22
N ILE A 72 8.17 -11.10 -4.08
CA ILE A 72 8.03 -12.19 -5.06
C ILE A 72 7.78 -13.54 -4.37
N GLN A 73 8.65 -13.93 -3.43
CA GLN A 73 8.50 -15.19 -2.70
C GLN A 73 7.22 -15.21 -1.86
N LEU A 74 6.86 -14.08 -1.23
CA LEU A 74 5.64 -13.94 -0.45
C LEU A 74 4.40 -14.22 -1.31
N MET A 75 4.31 -13.63 -2.49
CA MET A 75 3.16 -13.81 -3.39
C MET A 75 3.08 -15.25 -3.92
N VAL A 76 4.21 -15.85 -4.28
CA VAL A 76 4.25 -17.24 -4.76
C VAL A 76 3.75 -18.19 -3.68
N GLU A 77 4.25 -18.07 -2.45
CA GLU A 77 3.84 -18.96 -1.36
C GLU A 77 2.39 -18.69 -0.92
N PHE A 78 1.94 -17.44 -0.92
CA PHE A 78 0.53 -17.11 -0.67
C PHE A 78 -0.41 -17.78 -1.68
N VAL A 79 -0.09 -17.72 -2.97
CA VAL A 79 -0.91 -18.35 -4.02
C VAL A 79 -0.91 -19.86 -3.90
N LYS A 80 0.26 -20.49 -3.65
CA LYS A 80 0.34 -21.95 -3.42
C LYS A 80 -0.52 -22.39 -2.23
N ALA A 81 -0.37 -21.72 -1.09
CA ALA A 81 -1.11 -22.04 0.12
C ALA A 81 -2.64 -21.83 0.00
N LYS A 82 -3.10 -21.05 -1.00
CA LYS A 82 -4.52 -20.87 -1.31
C LYS A 82 -5.05 -21.84 -2.38
N ALA A 83 -4.16 -22.47 -3.13
CA ALA A 83 -4.51 -23.44 -4.17
C ALA A 83 -4.64 -24.87 -3.64
N GLU A 84 -4.04 -25.16 -2.49
CA GLU A 84 -4.24 -26.37 -1.69
C GLU A 84 -5.55 -26.32 -0.89
#